data_AF-A0A8S0VG76-F1
#
_entry.id   AF-A0A8S0VG76-F1
#
_cell.length_a   1.000
_cell.length_b   1.000
_cell.length_c   1.000
_cell.angle_alpha   90.00
_cell.angle_beta   90.00
_cell.angle_gamma   90.00
#
_symmetry.space_group_name_H-M   'P 1'
#
loop_
_entity.id
_entity.type
_entity.pdbx_description
1 polymer ?
#
loop_
_entity_poly.entity_id
_entity_poly.type
_entity_poly.pdbx_seq_one_letter_code
_entity_poly.pdbx_strand_id
1 'polypeptide(L)'
;MTTSPEKYFSRPNFGTVLSRSTLDITVTTQRQMEAPPRMQCTDKFLIQSAVASPGATIKDIRRLFITGGHRFQKCKLEVVYIFPPQVPPAVPDGPEGGNFYDDAGDEDGVRFC
;
A
#
# COMPACT_ATOMS: atom_id res chain seq x y z
N MET A 1 6.07 7.74 -8.81
CA MET A 1 6.28 6.70 -9.84
C MET A 1 6.73 5.42 -9.18
N THR A 2 6.52 4.26 -9.80
CA THR A 2 6.95 2.96 -9.27
C THR A 2 7.54 2.11 -10.40
N THR A 3 8.42 1.17 -10.06
CA THR A 3 8.93 0.16 -11.00
C THR A 3 7.88 -0.89 -11.38
N SER A 4 6.75 -0.94 -10.66
CA SER A 4 5.71 -1.98 -10.81
C SER A 4 4.30 -1.35 -10.84
N PRO A 5 3.98 -0.52 -11.84
CA PRO A 5 2.76 0.29 -11.88
C PRO A 5 1.46 -0.52 -11.90
N GLU A 6 1.47 -1.70 -12.51
CA GLU A 6 0.29 -2.59 -12.57
C GLU A 6 -0.12 -3.13 -11.18
N LYS A 7 0.82 -3.19 -10.24
CA LYS A 7 0.62 -3.79 -8.91
C LYS A 7 0.08 -2.80 -7.89
N TYR A 8 0.33 -1.50 -8.09
CA TYR A 8 0.05 -0.48 -7.09
C TYR A 8 -0.84 0.63 -7.64
N PHE A 9 -1.74 1.12 -6.80
CA PHE A 9 -2.49 2.34 -7.03
C PHE A 9 -2.04 3.39 -6.02
N SER A 10 -1.76 4.60 -6.48
CA SER A 10 -1.34 5.70 -5.61
C SER A 10 -2.29 6.89 -5.72
N ARG A 11 -2.69 7.47 -4.59
CA ARG A 11 -3.55 8.66 -4.55
C ARG A 11 -3.09 9.66 -3.48
N PRO A 12 -2.90 10.95 -3.83
CA PRO A 12 -2.79 11.48 -5.19
C PRO A 12 -1.48 11.02 -5.86
N ASN A 13 -1.47 10.86 -7.19
CA ASN A 13 -0.26 10.54 -7.95
C ASN A 13 0.59 11.79 -8.32
N PHE A 14 -0.04 12.97 -8.24
CA PHE A 14 0.54 14.27 -8.53
C PHE A 14 -0.21 15.33 -7.71
N GLY A 15 0.50 16.33 -7.22
CA GLY A 15 -0.10 17.42 -6.46
C GLY A 15 0.90 18.52 -6.13
N THR A 16 0.41 19.55 -5.45
CA THR A 16 1.20 20.62 -4.89
C THR A 16 1.15 20.56 -3.38
N VAL A 17 2.26 20.94 -2.73
CA VAL A 17 2.34 21.06 -1.27
C VAL A 17 2.68 22.51 -0.97
N LEU A 18 1.86 23.13 -0.13
CA LEU A 18 2.11 24.50 0.32
C LEU A 18 3.30 24.53 1.28
N SER A 19 3.93 25.69 1.39
CA SER A 19 5.04 25.89 2.33
C SER A 19 4.61 25.53 3.74
N ARG A 20 5.41 24.69 4.42
CA ARG A 20 5.14 24.18 5.78
C ARG A 20 3.84 23.37 5.92
N SER A 21 3.33 22.81 4.82
CA SER A 21 2.22 21.87 4.82
C SER A 21 2.69 20.46 4.46
N THR A 22 1.82 19.48 4.68
CA THR A 22 2.06 18.08 4.34
C THR A 22 0.99 17.59 3.37
N LEU A 23 1.35 16.64 2.50
CA LEU A 23 0.42 15.95 1.62
C LEU A 23 0.63 14.45 1.79
N ASP A 24 -0.43 13.74 2.18
CA ASP A 24 -0.39 12.30 2.35
C ASP A 24 -0.63 11.60 1.02
N ILE A 25 0.26 10.67 0.68
CA ILE A 25 0.13 9.81 -0.50
C ILE A 25 -0.17 8.40 -0.01
N THR A 26 -1.38 7.93 -0.31
CA THR A 26 -1.76 6.54 -0.04
C THR A 26 -1.34 5.67 -1.22
N VAL A 27 -0.64 4.57 -0.92
CA VAL A 27 -0.30 3.52 -1.87
C VAL A 27 -1.05 2.25 -1.48
N THR A 28 -1.89 1.73 -2.36
CA THR A 28 -2.60 0.47 -2.18
C THR A 28 -2.15 -0.54 -3.22
N THR A 29 -2.05 -1.81 -2.83
CA THR A 29 -1.79 -2.91 -3.77
C THR A 29 -3.11 -3.27 -4.46
N GLN A 30 -3.14 -3.27 -5.79
CA GLN A 30 -4.38 -3.49 -6.57
C GLN A 30 -4.77 -4.97 -6.64
N ARG A 31 -3.79 -5.87 -6.68
CA ARG A 31 -3.99 -7.31 -6.65
C ARG A 31 -2.75 -8.00 -6.10
N GLN A 32 -2.87 -8.56 -4.91
CA GLN A 32 -1.96 -9.59 -4.44
C GLN A 32 -2.81 -10.64 -3.74
N MET A 33 -3.08 -11.74 -4.42
CA MET A 33 -3.89 -12.84 -3.90
C MET A 33 -3.02 -13.89 -3.18
N GLU A 34 -1.70 -13.85 -3.38
CA GLU A 34 -0.74 -14.81 -2.82
C GLU A 34 0.55 -14.13 -2.36
N ALA A 35 1.14 -14.63 -1.28
CA ALA A 35 2.40 -14.11 -0.76
C ALA A 35 3.55 -14.42 -1.75
N PRO A 36 4.36 -13.43 -2.17
CA PRO A 36 5.44 -13.68 -3.10
C PRO A 36 6.44 -14.69 -2.51
N PRO A 37 6.93 -15.66 -3.31
CA PRO A 37 7.91 -16.64 -2.86
C PRO A 37 9.10 -15.96 -2.19
N ARG A 38 9.39 -16.36 -0.94
CA ARG A 38 10.48 -15.83 -0.10
C ARG A 38 10.30 -14.38 0.38
N MET A 39 9.14 -13.75 0.20
CA MET A 39 8.85 -12.37 0.67
C MET A 39 9.83 -11.29 0.18
N GLN A 40 10.57 -11.54 -0.90
CA GLN A 40 11.46 -10.55 -1.48
C GLN A 40 10.67 -9.62 -2.38
N CYS A 41 10.70 -8.32 -2.09
CA CYS A 41 10.15 -7.29 -2.95
C CYS A 41 11.30 -6.46 -3.50
N THR A 42 11.40 -6.37 -4.82
CA THR A 42 12.37 -5.49 -5.48
C THR A 42 11.72 -4.18 -5.92
N ASP A 43 10.44 -4.01 -5.64
CA ASP A 43 9.65 -2.85 -6.06
C ASP A 43 10.16 -1.58 -5.36
N LYS A 44 10.20 -0.51 -6.14
CA LYS A 44 10.68 0.79 -5.69
C LYS A 44 9.70 1.88 -6.06
N PHE A 45 9.41 2.75 -5.11
CA PHE A 45 8.72 4.00 -5.35
C PHE A 45 9.73 5.14 -5.48
N LEU A 46 9.47 6.01 -6.44
CA LEU A 46 10.20 7.25 -6.65
C LEU A 46 9.22 8.41 -6.51
N ILE A 47 9.46 9.24 -5.50
CA ILE A 47 8.84 10.55 -5.35
C ILE A 47 9.79 11.56 -6.00
N GLN A 48 9.24 12.40 -6.86
CA GLN A 48 9.97 13.53 -7.44
C GLN A 48 9.28 14.82 -7.07
N SER A 49 10.04 15.78 -6.57
CA SER A 49 9.56 17.11 -6.22
C SER A 49 10.44 18.19 -6.83
N ALA A 50 9.85 19.35 -7.03
CA ALA A 50 10.53 20.57 -7.45
C ALA A 50 9.86 21.77 -6.78
N VAL A 51 10.63 22.83 -6.56
CA VAL A 51 10.07 24.11 -6.15
C VAL A 51 9.37 24.72 -7.37
N ALA A 52 8.06 24.95 -7.25
CA ALA A 52 7.29 25.62 -8.28
C ALA A 52 7.52 27.14 -8.23
N SER A 53 7.55 27.78 -9.39
CA SER A 53 7.59 29.24 -9.46
C SER A 53 6.32 29.85 -8.84
N PRO A 54 6.39 31.07 -8.27
CA PRO A 54 5.21 31.77 -7.79
C PRO A 54 4.15 31.88 -8.89
N GLY A 55 2.90 31.53 -8.57
CA GLY A 55 1.78 31.56 -9.52
C GLY A 55 1.81 30.46 -10.59
N ALA A 56 2.70 29.46 -10.50
CA ALA A 56 2.73 28.36 -11.45
C ALA A 56 1.41 27.58 -11.46
N THR A 57 0.87 27.32 -12.65
CA THR A 57 -0.35 26.53 -12.81
C THR A 57 -0.05 25.03 -12.75
N ILE A 58 -1.07 24.19 -12.53
CA ILE A 58 -0.96 22.73 -12.62
C ILE A 58 -0.35 22.29 -13.96
N LYS A 59 -0.72 22.97 -15.05
CA LYS A 59 -0.20 22.69 -16.40
C LYS A 59 1.30 23.01 -16.50
N ASP A 60 1.74 24.12 -15.93
CA ASP A 60 3.16 24.48 -15.88
C ASP A 60 3.96 23.46 -15.09
N ILE A 61 3.46 23.07 -13.92
CA ILE A 61 4.11 22.08 -13.07
C ILE A 61 4.19 20.73 -13.80
N ARG A 62 3.10 20.27 -14.43
CA ARG A 62 3.12 19.04 -15.23
C ARG A 62 4.13 19.12 -16.38
N ARG A 63 4.23 20.26 -17.04
CA ARG A 63 5.22 20.50 -18.09
C ARG A 63 6.65 20.37 -17.56
N LEU A 64 6.96 20.93 -16.38
CA LEU A 64 8.29 20.79 -15.75
C LEU A 64 8.73 19.32 -15.68
N PHE A 65 7.85 18.43 -15.21
CA PHE A 65 8.15 17.00 -15.08
C PHE A 65 8.22 16.24 -16.41
N ILE A 66 7.69 16.78 -17.51
CA ILE A 66 7.75 16.18 -18.85
C ILE A 66 8.98 16.66 -19.63
N THR A 67 9.23 17.98 -19.64
CA THR A 67 10.28 18.58 -20.47
C THR A 67 11.69 18.30 -19.97
N GLY A 68 11.83 17.86 -18.72
CA GLY A 68 13.13 17.55 -18.13
C GLY A 68 14.01 18.79 -17.94
N GLY A 69 15.29 18.59 -17.60
CA GLY A 69 16.29 19.66 -17.44
C GLY A 69 16.27 20.40 -16.10
N HIS A 70 15.21 20.27 -15.30
CA HIS A 70 15.14 20.86 -13.96
C HIS A 70 15.81 19.97 -12.90
N ARG A 71 16.41 20.60 -11.87
CA ARG A 71 16.94 19.89 -10.70
C ARG A 71 15.77 19.43 -9.82
N PHE A 72 15.31 18.21 -10.05
CA PHE A 72 14.33 17.56 -9.18
C PHE A 72 15.01 16.98 -7.93
N GLN A 73 14.37 17.12 -6.78
CA GLN A 73 14.66 16.28 -5.64
C GLN A 73 13.99 14.92 -5.88
N LYS A 74 14.76 13.85 -5.65
CA LYS A 74 14.32 12.47 -5.84
C LYS A 74 14.41 11.74 -4.51
N CYS A 75 13.30 11.17 -4.07
CA CYS A 75 13.25 10.32 -2.88
C CYS A 75 12.85 8.92 -3.32
N LYS A 76 13.73 7.95 -3.06
CA LYS A 76 13.52 6.55 -3.40
C LYS A 76 13.10 5.79 -2.16
N LEU A 77 11.99 5.08 -2.24
CA LEU A 77 11.45 4.27 -1.17
C LEU A 77 11.43 2.82 -1.65
N GLU A 78 11.94 1.91 -0.83
CA GLU A 78 11.92 0.48 -1.10
C GLU A 78 10.70 -0.15 -0.44
N VAL A 79 10.07 -1.12 -1.12
CA VAL A 79 8.97 -1.88 -0.55
C VAL A 79 9.56 -3.08 0.17
N VAL A 80 9.13 -3.30 1.40
CA VAL A 80 9.51 -4.48 2.19
C VAL A 80 8.24 -5.20 2.60
N TYR A 81 8.21 -6.51 2.40
CA TYR A 81 7.16 -7.36 2.95
C TYR A 81 7.54 -7.77 4.37
N ILE A 82 6.58 -7.64 5.28
CA ILE A 82 6.70 -8.11 6.65
C ILE A 82 5.63 -9.17 6.90
N PHE A 83 5.98 -10.19 7.68
CA PHE A 83 4.98 -11.12 8.18
C PHE A 83 4.00 -10.35 9.08
N PRO A 84 2.70 -10.69 9.04
CA PRO A 84 1.78 -10.16 10.03
C PRO A 84 2.29 -10.51 11.44
N PRO A 85 2.07 -9.64 12.44
CA PRO A 85 2.38 -9.96 13.82
C PRO A 85 1.67 -11.28 14.17
N GLN A 86 2.39 -12.22 14.78
CA GLN A 86 1.80 -13.44 15.31
C GLN A 86 0.78 -13.02 16.37
N VAL A 87 -0.52 -13.13 16.06
CA VAL A 87 -1.56 -12.99 17.08
C VAL A 87 -1.40 -14.21 17.99
N PRO A 88 -1.17 -14.02 19.31
CA PRO A 88 -1.12 -15.16 20.22
C PRO A 88 -2.41 -15.98 20.02
N PRO A 89 -2.33 -17.31 19.90
CA PRO A 89 -3.53 -18.12 19.78
C PRO A 89 -4.47 -17.75 20.93
N ALA A 90 -5.72 -17.44 20.59
CA ALA A 90 -6.75 -17.23 21.60
C ALA A 90 -6.74 -18.47 22.49
N VAL A 91 -6.44 -18.29 23.77
CA VAL A 91 -6.49 -19.39 24.74
C VAL A 91 -7.94 -19.90 24.69
N PRO A 92 -8.19 -21.17 24.32
CA PRO A 92 -9.54 -21.68 24.41
C PRO A 92 -9.95 -21.63 25.88
N ASP A 93 -11.00 -20.87 26.18
CA ASP A 93 -11.65 -20.92 27.48
C ASP A 93 -12.01 -22.39 27.75
N GLY A 94 -11.53 -22.90 28.88
CA GLY A 94 -11.62 -24.31 29.26
C GLY A 94 -13.06 -24.81 29.41
N PRO A 95 -13.25 -26.14 29.52
CA PRO A 95 -14.52 -26.81 29.24
C PRO A 95 -15.49 -26.78 30.42
N GLU A 96 -16.70 -26.25 30.22
CA GLU A 96 -17.87 -26.71 30.99
C GLU A 96 -18.51 -27.88 30.24
N GLY A 97 -18.41 -29.07 30.83
CA GLY A 97 -18.98 -30.29 30.29
C GLY A 97 -20.51 -30.31 30.33
N GLY A 98 -21.12 -31.01 29.37
CA GLY A 98 -22.57 -31.29 29.39
C GLY A 98 -23.19 -31.78 28.07
N ASN A 99 -22.86 -33.01 27.67
CA ASN A 99 -23.64 -34.03 26.91
C ASN A 99 -24.77 -33.68 25.91
N PHE A 100 -24.59 -34.25 24.70
CA PHE A 100 -25.52 -34.95 23.76
C PHE A 100 -26.79 -34.27 23.24
N TYR A 101 -26.89 -34.12 21.90
CA TYR A 101 -27.73 -34.93 21.00
C TYR A 101 -27.15 -34.93 19.57
N ASP A 102 -27.14 -36.10 18.92
CA ASP A 102 -26.81 -36.34 17.51
C ASP A 102 -27.81 -35.66 16.55
N ASP A 103 -27.35 -35.21 15.36
CA ASP A 103 -27.85 -35.60 14.02
C ASP A 103 -27.54 -34.58 12.90
N ALA A 104 -26.92 -35.10 11.84
CA ALA A 104 -26.87 -34.71 10.41
C ALA A 104 -26.75 -33.22 9.94
N GLY A 105 -25.69 -32.97 9.14
CA GLY A 105 -25.88 -32.45 7.78
C GLY A 105 -25.22 -31.12 7.38
N ASP A 106 -24.24 -31.25 6.48
CA ASP A 106 -23.89 -30.36 5.35
C ASP A 106 -22.89 -29.20 5.55
N GLU A 107 -21.77 -29.35 4.82
CA GLU A 107 -20.63 -28.45 4.69
C GLU A 107 -20.92 -27.37 3.63
N ASP A 108 -20.70 -26.10 3.96
CA ASP A 108 -19.73 -25.20 3.29
C ASP A 108 -19.97 -23.76 3.75
N GLY A 109 -19.19 -23.34 4.73
CA GLY A 109 -19.23 -21.99 5.28
C GLY A 109 -17.82 -21.46 5.46
N VAL A 110 -17.05 -21.39 4.38
CA VAL A 110 -15.72 -20.76 4.43
C VAL A 110 -15.88 -19.26 4.67
N ARG A 111 -15.83 -18.86 5.95
CA ARG A 111 -15.71 -17.47 6.36
C ARG A 111 -14.23 -17.09 6.25
N PHE A 112 -13.89 -16.34 5.21
CA PHE A 112 -12.59 -15.70 5.09
C PHE A 112 -12.54 -14.47 6.02
N CYS A 113 -11.61 -14.49 6.98
CA CYS A 113 -11.16 -13.31 7.72
C CYS A 113 -10.19 -12.48 6.86
#